data_AF-A0A7M3ZEY8-F1
#
_entry.id   AF-A0A7M3ZEY8-F1
#
_cell.length_a   1.000
_cell.length_b   1.000
_cell.length_c   1.000
_cell.angle_alpha   90.00
_cell.angle_beta   90.00
_cell.angle_gamma   90.00
#
_symmetry.space_group_name_H-M   'P 1'
#
loop_
_entity.id
_entity.type
_entity.pdbx_description
1 polymer ?
#
loop_
_entity_poly.entity_id
_entity_poly.type
_entity_poly.pdbx_seq_one_letter_code
_entity_poly.pdbx_strand_id
1 'polypeptide(L)'
;MSNNKKNTGRKTRKNRRNRDLKFVRVPILDESGKKIGEREAQVPLDFKTEQTEVHRTDATVINNPPKEHLPCCTSQDAIDRKNQSMLREIRKWPVRREWNNRTGQYEVVIPPGFRNKHWKHMGHFLQFLDTLK
;
A
#
# COMPACT_ATOMS: atom_id res chain seq x y z
N MET A 1 2.94 35.25 -17.35
CA MET A 1 3.45 33.87 -17.14
C MET A 1 3.10 33.44 -15.72
N SER A 2 2.13 32.54 -15.56
CA SER A 2 1.57 32.14 -14.26
C SER A 2 2.41 31.04 -13.59
N ASN A 3 3.08 31.38 -12.49
CA ASN A 3 3.88 30.46 -11.68
C ASN A 3 2.98 29.55 -10.83
N ASN A 4 2.57 28.41 -11.38
CA ASN A 4 1.83 27.39 -10.64
C ASN A 4 2.80 26.49 -9.86
N LYS A 5 3.44 27.06 -8.83
CA LYS A 5 4.33 26.32 -7.94
C LYS A 5 3.47 25.44 -7.03
N LYS A 6 3.28 24.18 -7.42
CA LYS A 6 2.58 23.17 -6.62
C LYS A 6 3.25 23.10 -5.24
N ASN A 7 2.56 23.57 -4.21
CA ASN A 7 2.91 23.36 -2.80
C ASN A 7 2.85 21.84 -2.52
N THR A 8 3.94 21.13 -2.82
CA THR A 8 4.18 19.78 -2.30
C THR A 8 4.59 19.91 -0.84
N GLY A 9 3.62 20.33 -0.02
CA GLY A 9 3.75 20.34 1.43
C GLY A 9 4.14 18.94 1.90
N ARG A 10 5.40 18.77 2.26
CA ARG A 10 5.89 17.59 2.97
C ARG A 10 5.06 17.50 4.25
N LYS A 11 4.16 16.51 4.35
CA LYS A 11 3.41 16.27 5.60
C LYS A 11 4.44 16.06 6.70
N THR A 12 4.63 17.06 7.55
CA THR A 12 5.44 16.95 8.75
C THR A 12 4.91 15.77 9.55
N ARG A 13 5.82 14.84 9.85
CA ARG A 13 5.54 13.66 10.67
C ARG A 13 4.89 14.18 11.95
N LYS A 14 3.59 13.91 12.14
CA LYS A 14 2.85 14.38 13.32
C LYS A 14 3.64 13.96 14.56
N ASN A 15 3.92 14.94 15.41
CA ASN A 15 4.63 14.77 16.67
C ASN A 15 4.00 13.60 17.45
N ARG A 16 4.80 12.60 17.85
CA ARG A 16 4.31 11.36 18.50
C ARG A 16 3.46 11.60 19.76
N ARG A 17 3.54 12.80 20.35
CA ARG A 17 2.84 13.19 21.58
C ARG A 17 1.36 13.56 21.40
N ASN A 18 0.86 13.71 20.16
CA ASN A 18 -0.54 14.04 19.88
C ASN A 18 -1.34 12.85 19.32
N ARG A 19 -0.91 11.60 19.57
CA ARG A 19 -1.65 10.41 19.12
C ARG A 19 -2.91 10.16 19.95
N ASP A 20 -2.93 10.64 21.18
CA ASP A 20 -3.91 10.24 22.19
C ASP A 20 -5.06 11.25 22.35
N LEU A 21 -5.05 12.32 21.54
CA LEU A 21 -6.06 13.38 21.59
C LEU A 21 -6.74 13.54 20.22
N LYS A 22 -8.06 13.69 20.23
CA LYS A 22 -8.90 14.03 19.07
C LYS A 22 -9.69 15.30 19.35
N PHE A 23 -10.03 16.04 18.29
CA PHE A 23 -10.92 17.19 18.39
C PHE A 23 -12.36 16.74 18.14
N VAL A 24 -13.28 17.11 19.02
CA VAL A 24 -14.72 16.83 18.90
C VAL A 24 -15.48 18.14 18.98
N ARG A 25 -16.53 18.28 18.16
CA ARG A 25 -17.45 19.41 18.23
C ARG A 25 -18.47 19.15 19.33
N VAL A 26 -18.48 20.01 20.32
CA VAL A 26 -19.37 19.93 21.49
C VAL A 26 -20.41 21.05 21.37
N PRO A 27 -21.71 20.76 21.55
CA PRO A 27 -22.74 21.80 21.52
C PRO A 27 -22.55 22.79 22.67
N ILE A 28 -22.78 24.08 22.38
CA ILE A 28 -22.93 25.13 23.38
C ILE A 28 -24.44 25.25 23.65
N LEU A 29 -24.84 25.10 24.91
CA LEU A 29 -26.24 25.19 25.35
C LEU A 29 -26.47 26.52 26.10
N ASP A 30 -27.66 27.10 25.97
CA ASP A 30 -28.11 28.19 26.86
C ASP A 30 -28.55 27.65 28.23
N GLU A 31 -28.92 28.55 29.14
CA GLU A 31 -29.44 28.23 30.47
C GLU A 31 -30.73 27.37 30.42
N SER A 32 -31.43 27.37 29.28
CA SER A 32 -32.61 26.53 29.03
C SER A 32 -32.29 25.18 28.38
N GLY A 33 -31.00 24.88 28.14
CA GLY A 33 -30.53 23.64 27.52
C GLY A 33 -30.65 23.60 26.00
N LYS A 34 -31.00 24.71 25.34
CA LYS A 34 -31.14 24.80 23.89
C LYS A 34 -29.79 25.07 23.23
N LYS A 35 -29.50 24.35 22.14
CA LYS A 35 -28.24 24.47 21.40
C LYS A 35 -28.16 25.82 20.67
N ILE A 36 -27.19 26.65 21.06
CA ILE A 36 -26.91 27.97 20.45
C ILE A 36 -25.76 27.87 19.43
N GLY A 37 -24.87 26.89 19.59
CA GLY A 37 -23.70 26.75 18.71
C GLY A 37 -22.91 25.48 18.96
N GLU A 38 -21.71 25.41 18.37
CA GLU A 38 -20.75 24.33 18.57
C GLU A 38 -19.36 24.92 18.81
N ARG A 39 -18.59 24.31 19.73
CA ARG A 39 -17.16 24.61 19.92
C ARG A 39 -16.34 23.35 19.72
N GLU A 40 -15.12 23.52 19.20
CA GLU A 40 -14.15 22.42 19.12
C GLU A 40 -13.44 22.26 20.46
N ALA A 41 -13.51 21.06 21.03
CA ALA A 41 -12.82 20.69 22.26
C ALA A 41 -11.84 19.54 21.98
N GLN A 42 -10.68 19.60 22.62
CA GLN A 42 -9.68 18.54 22.55
C GLN A 42 -9.98 17.51 23.65
N VAL A 43 -10.23 16.27 23.25
CA VAL A 43 -10.60 15.17 24.16
C VAL A 43 -9.68 13.95 23.94
N PRO A 44 -9.51 13.08 24.94
CA PRO A 44 -8.85 11.80 24.76
C PRO A 44 -9.45 10.98 23.62
N LEU A 45 -8.63 10.17 22.94
CA LEU A 45 -9.06 9.34 21.81
C LEU A 45 -10.25 8.44 22.18
N ASP A 46 -10.23 7.92 23.41
CA ASP A 46 -11.24 6.99 23.96
C ASP A 46 -12.52 7.68 24.44
N PHE A 47 -12.60 9.02 24.33
CA PHE A 47 -13.80 9.77 24.69
C PHE A 47 -14.98 9.33 23.81
N LYS A 48 -15.98 8.70 24.42
CA LYS A 48 -17.23 8.30 23.78
C LYS A 48 -18.21 9.45 23.91
N THR A 49 -18.46 10.16 22.82
CA THR A 49 -19.61 11.06 22.75
C THR A 49 -20.86 10.19 22.77
N GLU A 50 -21.67 10.28 23.82
CA GLU A 50 -23.02 9.73 23.83
C GLU A 50 -23.86 10.51 22.82
N GLN A 51 -23.76 10.13 21.55
CA GLN A 51 -24.65 10.62 20.51
C GLN A 51 -25.91 9.77 20.58
N THR A 52 -26.98 10.43 21.01
CA THR A 52 -28.38 10.11 20.66
C THR A 52 -28.43 9.36 19.34
N GLU A 53 -28.98 8.15 19.40
CA GLU A 53 -29.14 7.20 18.31
C GLU A 53 -29.83 7.86 17.12
N VAL A 54 -29.03 8.39 16.20
CA VAL A 54 -29.50 8.62 14.84
C VAL A 54 -29.52 7.25 14.20
N HIS A 55 -30.70 6.63 14.16
CA HIS A 55 -31.00 5.48 13.32
C HIS A 55 -30.56 5.79 11.88
N ARG A 56 -29.32 5.41 11.55
CA ARG A 56 -28.85 5.31 10.17
C ARG A 56 -29.46 4.02 9.63
N THR A 57 -30.70 4.10 9.17
CA THR A 57 -31.17 3.14 8.17
C THR A 57 -30.38 3.39 6.89
N ASP A 58 -29.92 2.32 6.27
CA ASP A 58 -29.39 2.28 4.89
C ASP A 58 -27.90 2.56 4.69
N ALA A 59 -27.04 2.05 5.58
CA ALA A 59 -25.71 1.61 5.15
C ALA A 59 -25.81 0.12 4.76
N THR A 60 -26.10 -0.16 3.49
CA THR A 60 -25.85 -1.48 2.92
C THR A 60 -24.38 -1.80 3.12
N VAL A 61 -24.10 -2.65 4.11
CA VAL A 61 -22.79 -3.25 4.32
C VAL A 61 -22.55 -4.14 3.11
N ILE A 62 -21.96 -3.58 2.05
CA ILE A 62 -21.45 -4.36 0.93
C ILE A 62 -20.28 -5.16 1.48
N ASN A 63 -20.58 -6.36 1.99
CA ASN A 63 -19.60 -7.41 2.23
C ASN A 63 -19.00 -7.76 0.87
N ASN A 64 -18.02 -6.98 0.41
CA ASN A 64 -17.26 -7.35 -0.78
C ASN A 64 -16.63 -8.72 -0.49
N PRO A 65 -16.97 -9.77 -1.25
CA PRO A 65 -16.35 -11.06 -1.05
C PRO A 65 -14.82 -10.91 -1.20
N PRO A 66 -14.03 -11.77 -0.52
CA PRO A 66 -12.58 -11.77 -0.69
C PRO A 66 -12.27 -11.85 -2.18
N LYS A 67 -11.46 -10.91 -2.69
CA LYS A 67 -11.04 -10.96 -4.10
C LYS A 67 -10.31 -12.27 -4.33
N GLU A 68 -10.86 -13.12 -5.19
CA GLU A 68 -10.22 -14.37 -5.57
C GLU A 68 -8.83 -14.07 -6.14
N HIS A 69 -7.83 -14.77 -5.61
CA HIS A 69 -6.46 -14.68 -6.10
C HIS A 69 -6.37 -15.38 -7.45
N LEU A 70 -6.61 -14.62 -8.53
CA LEU A 70 -6.41 -15.10 -9.88
C LEU A 70 -4.95 -15.57 -10.07
N PRO A 71 -4.73 -16.70 -10.76
CA PRO A 71 -3.40 -17.16 -11.07
C PRO A 71 -2.68 -16.13 -11.96
N CYS A 72 -1.38 -15.99 -11.76
CA CYS A 72 -0.55 -15.01 -12.47
C CYS A 72 -0.55 -15.21 -14.00
N CYS A 73 -0.69 -16.46 -14.43
CA CYS A 73 -0.81 -16.87 -15.83
C CYS A 73 -1.96 -17.88 -15.95
N THR A 74 -2.66 -17.87 -17.09
CA THR A 74 -3.85 -18.71 -17.33
C THR A 74 -3.53 -20.13 -17.81
N SER A 75 -2.35 -20.35 -18.40
CA SER A 75 -1.92 -21.65 -18.93
C SER A 75 -0.39 -21.79 -18.91
N GLN A 76 0.10 -23.00 -19.09
CA GLN A 76 1.54 -23.28 -19.20
C GLN A 76 2.17 -22.55 -20.39
N ASP A 77 1.52 -22.51 -21.55
CA ASP A 77 2.00 -21.76 -22.71
C ASP A 77 2.18 -20.26 -22.42
N ALA A 78 1.29 -19.68 -21.61
CA ALA A 78 1.41 -18.28 -21.20
C ALA A 78 2.61 -18.07 -20.27
N ILE A 79 2.88 -19.03 -19.38
CA ILE A 79 4.08 -19.05 -18.54
C ILE A 79 5.34 -19.10 -19.42
N ASP A 80 5.40 -20.01 -20.39
CA ASP A 80 6.59 -20.22 -21.21
C ASP A 80 6.86 -19.02 -22.12
N ARG A 81 5.82 -18.44 -22.74
CA ARG A 81 5.93 -17.19 -23.50
C ARG A 81 6.46 -16.05 -22.63
N LYS A 82 5.97 -15.94 -21.39
CA LYS A 82 6.42 -14.92 -20.45
C LYS A 82 7.87 -15.14 -20.01
N ASN A 83 8.26 -16.38 -19.73
CA ASN A 83 9.61 -16.76 -19.37
C ASN A 83 10.61 -16.43 -20.50
N GLN A 84 10.27 -16.77 -21.75
CA GLN A 84 11.08 -16.43 -22.92
C GLN A 84 11.21 -14.91 -23.11
N SER A 85 10.12 -14.15 -22.92
CA SER A 85 10.14 -12.69 -22.95
C SER A 85 11.07 -12.11 -21.86
N MET A 86 10.95 -12.62 -20.63
CA MET A 86 11.79 -12.24 -19.50
C MET A 86 13.27 -12.56 -19.72
N LEU A 87 13.58 -13.72 -20.32
CA LEU A 87 14.95 -14.13 -20.66
C LEU A 87 15.58 -13.22 -21.71
N ARG A 88 14.83 -12.78 -22.72
CA ARG A 88 15.31 -11.81 -23.70
C ARG A 88 15.51 -10.44 -23.08
N GLU A 89 14.63 -10.04 -22.18
CA GLU A 89 14.71 -8.76 -21.51
C GLU A 89 15.92 -8.70 -20.56
N ILE A 90 16.12 -9.70 -19.69
CA ILE A 90 17.20 -9.69 -18.69
C ILE A 90 18.60 -9.59 -19.32
N ARG A 91 18.78 -10.13 -20.53
CA ARG A 91 20.04 -10.01 -21.30
C ARG A 91 20.40 -8.57 -21.67
N LYS A 92 19.42 -7.66 -21.69
CA LYS A 92 19.64 -6.22 -21.96
C LYS A 92 19.96 -5.44 -20.68
N TRP A 93 19.75 -6.03 -19.51
CA TRP A 93 20.06 -5.37 -18.24
C TRP A 93 21.56 -5.48 -17.95
N PRO A 94 22.14 -4.49 -17.23
CA PRO A 94 23.53 -4.58 -16.80
C PRO A 94 23.72 -5.81 -15.91
N VAL A 95 24.73 -6.61 -16.24
CA VAL A 95 25.11 -7.79 -15.46
C VAL A 95 25.60 -7.34 -14.11
N ARG A 96 24.96 -7.81 -13.03
CA ARG A 96 25.44 -7.62 -11.67
C ARG A 96 25.97 -8.95 -11.16
N ARG A 97 27.15 -8.89 -10.53
CA ARG A 97 27.76 -10.04 -9.86
C ARG A 97 27.88 -9.72 -8.38
N GLU A 98 27.57 -10.68 -7.55
CA GLU A 98 27.73 -10.58 -6.10
C GLU A 98 28.60 -11.73 -5.62
N TRP A 99 29.46 -11.44 -4.65
CA TRP A 99 30.30 -12.46 -4.03
C TRP A 99 29.44 -13.40 -3.19
N ASN A 100 29.47 -14.69 -3.51
CA ASN A 100 28.76 -15.71 -2.73
C ASN A 100 29.74 -16.40 -1.78
N ASN A 101 29.55 -16.17 -0.47
CA ASN A 101 30.41 -16.73 0.58
C ASN A 101 30.34 -18.26 0.69
N ARG A 102 29.28 -18.91 0.18
CA ARG A 102 29.13 -20.37 0.26
C ARG A 102 29.89 -21.09 -0.84
N THR A 103 29.84 -20.55 -2.05
CA THR A 103 30.51 -21.11 -3.22
C THR A 103 31.91 -20.55 -3.44
N GLY A 104 32.25 -19.44 -2.76
CA GLY A 104 33.56 -18.79 -2.86
C GLY A 104 33.80 -18.14 -4.21
N GLN A 105 32.73 -17.76 -4.92
CA GLN A 105 32.80 -17.25 -6.29
C GLN A 105 31.86 -16.07 -6.50
N TYR A 106 32.14 -15.26 -7.51
CA TYR A 106 31.23 -14.22 -7.99
C TYR A 106 30.11 -14.84 -8.82
N GLU A 107 28.88 -14.78 -8.32
CA GLU A 107 27.71 -15.30 -9.02
C GLU A 107 26.94 -14.18 -9.71
N VAL A 108 26.37 -14.49 -10.87
CA VAL A 108 25.50 -13.56 -11.59
C VAL A 108 24.15 -13.48 -10.88
N VAL A 109 23.79 -12.28 -10.44
CA VAL A 109 22.54 -12.04 -9.72
C VAL A 109 21.55 -11.31 -10.61
N ILE A 110 20.30 -11.76 -10.58
CA ILE A 110 19.19 -11.08 -11.25
C ILE A 110 19.05 -9.66 -10.67
N PRO A 111 19.12 -8.60 -11.50
CA PRO A 111 19.05 -7.21 -11.02
C PRO A 111 17.76 -6.92 -10.21
N PRO A 112 17.84 -6.15 -9.11
CA PRO A 112 16.67 -5.83 -8.29
C PRO A 112 15.54 -5.13 -9.06
N GLY A 113 15.89 -4.24 -9.99
CA GLY A 113 14.91 -3.56 -10.86
C GLY A 113 14.13 -4.53 -11.75
N PHE A 114 14.81 -5.56 -12.26
CA PHE A 114 14.16 -6.62 -13.04
C PHE A 114 13.22 -7.45 -12.18
N ARG A 115 13.66 -7.83 -10.96
CA ARG A 115 12.82 -8.57 -10.00
C ARG A 115 11.54 -7.80 -9.66
N ASN A 116 11.65 -6.50 -9.41
CA ASN A 116 10.51 -5.65 -9.07
C ASN A 116 9.54 -5.50 -10.24
N LYS A 117 10.06 -5.35 -11.47
CA LYS A 117 9.23 -5.23 -12.68
C LYS A 117 8.39 -6.48 -12.92
N HIS A 118 8.96 -7.66 -12.67
CA HIS A 118 8.31 -8.94 -12.97
C HIS A 118 7.91 -9.73 -11.72
N TRP A 119 7.72 -9.06 -10.57
CA TRP A 119 7.58 -9.72 -9.27
C TRP A 119 6.54 -10.85 -9.26
N LYS A 120 5.39 -10.65 -9.92
CA LYS A 120 4.31 -11.64 -10.01
C LYS A 120 4.72 -12.91 -10.76
N HIS A 121 5.62 -12.79 -11.75
CA HIS A 121 6.07 -13.89 -12.61
C HIS A 121 7.41 -14.48 -12.18
N MET A 122 8.03 -13.94 -11.12
CA MET A 122 9.38 -14.36 -10.72
C MET A 122 9.45 -15.82 -10.26
N GLY A 123 8.39 -16.34 -9.63
CA GLY A 123 8.33 -17.75 -9.25
C GLY A 123 8.49 -18.67 -10.45
N HIS A 124 7.72 -18.44 -11.52
CA HIS A 124 7.83 -19.22 -12.76
C HIS A 124 9.18 -19.08 -13.43
N PHE A 125 9.72 -17.86 -13.45
CA PHE A 125 10.99 -17.60 -14.12
C PHE A 125 12.19 -18.26 -13.42
N LEU A 126 12.20 -18.30 -12.08
CA LEU A 126 13.26 -18.99 -11.34
C LEU A 126 13.23 -20.50 -11.59
N GLN A 127 12.04 -21.11 -11.57
CA GLN A 127 11.86 -22.52 -11.92
C GLN A 127 12.36 -22.79 -13.34
N PHE A 128 12.01 -21.93 -14.29
CA PHE A 128 12.49 -22.02 -15.67
C PHE A 128 14.03 -21.93 -15.76
N LEU A 129 14.67 -21.02 -15.02
CA LEU A 129 16.14 -20.94 -14.99
C LEU A 129 16.79 -22.21 -14.41
N ASP A 130 16.17 -22.84 -13.42
CA ASP A 130 16.69 -24.09 -12.86
C ASP A 130 16.57 -25.26 -13.86
N THR A 131 15.55 -25.28 -14.72
CA THR A 131 15.46 -26.27 -15.81
C THR A 131 16.49 -26.11 -16.93
N LEU A 132 17.16 -24.96 -17.00
CA LEU A 132 18.18 -24.66 -18.01
C LEU A 132 19.61 -24.97 -17.54
N LYS A 133 19.79 -25.31 -16.26
CA LYS A 133 21.09 -25.70 -15.69
C LYS A 133 21.37 -27.17 -15.95
#